data_AF-A0A800CZ41-F1
#
_entry.id   AF-A0A800CZ41-F1
#
_cell.length_a   1.000
_cell.length_b   1.000
_cell.length_c   1.000
_cell.angle_alpha   90.00
_cell.angle_beta   90.00
_cell.angle_gamma   90.00
#
_symmetry.space_group_name_H-M   'P 1'
#
loop_
_entity.id
_entity.type
_entity.pdbx_description
1 polymer ?
#
loop_
_entity_poly.entity_id
_entity_poly.type
_entity_poly.pdbx_seq_one_letter_code
_entity_poly.pdbx_strand_id
1 'polypeptide(L)'
;MNYSNVEDIPPEKWLELNKKKIYFGHQSVGFNIIDGIELVMKEHPVIQLNIIEGRKFDGPEGAFVHSRVGKNRDPESKIIDFTNVIDKELGQTPDAAALKFCYVDAYDKINVNNIFLKYKDATEKLKKDNTGLTIIHFTMPLHTQK
;
A
#
# COMPACT_ATOMS: atom_id res chain seq x y z
N MET A 1 -2.58 15.42 15.84
CA MET A 1 -2.53 14.63 17.07
C MET A 1 -1.57 13.49 16.84
N ASN A 2 -0.67 13.21 17.78
CA ASN A 2 0.21 12.04 17.72
C ASN A 2 -0.29 11.05 18.76
N TYR A 3 -0.71 9.87 18.31
CA TYR A 3 -1.00 8.72 19.17
C TYR A 3 0.28 7.89 19.27
N SER A 4 0.62 7.42 20.46
CA SER A 4 1.88 6.67 20.67
C SER A 4 1.66 5.16 20.55
N ASN A 5 0.45 4.69 20.90
CA ASN A 5 0.06 3.30 20.83
C ASN A 5 -1.32 3.15 20.14
N VAL A 6 -1.66 1.92 19.76
CA VAL A 6 -2.93 1.59 19.09
C VAL A 6 -4.13 1.87 20.02
N GLU A 7 -3.94 1.66 21.32
CA GLU A 7 -4.93 1.86 22.38
C GLU A 7 -5.20 3.34 22.67
N ASP A 8 -4.27 4.23 22.30
CA ASP A 8 -4.44 5.68 22.47
C ASP A 8 -5.38 6.28 21.42
N ILE A 9 -5.71 5.52 20.35
CA ILE A 9 -6.54 5.95 19.24
C ILE A 9 -8.02 5.79 19.61
N PRO A 10 -8.82 6.88 19.63
CA PRO A 10 -10.23 6.80 19.98
C PRO A 10 -11.02 5.90 19.00
N PRO A 11 -12.04 5.15 19.47
CA PRO A 11 -12.85 4.26 18.63
C PRO A 11 -13.43 4.93 17.38
N GLU A 12 -13.86 6.19 17.49
CA GLU A 12 -14.37 6.99 16.38
C GLU A 12 -13.36 7.15 15.24
N LYS A 13 -12.05 7.18 15.53
CA LYS A 13 -11.01 7.21 14.50
C LYS A 13 -10.88 5.90 13.74
N TRP A 14 -11.08 4.77 14.42
CA TRP A 14 -11.15 3.47 13.76
C TRP A 14 -12.39 3.34 12.87
N LEU A 15 -13.52 3.89 13.31
CA LEU A 15 -14.74 3.95 12.50
C LEU A 15 -14.58 4.85 11.27
N GLU A 16 -13.89 5.99 11.41
CA GLU A 16 -13.51 6.85 10.27
C GLU A 16 -12.61 6.08 9.28
N LEU A 17 -11.62 5.34 9.77
CA LEU A 17 -10.68 4.57 8.94
C LEU A 17 -11.36 3.39 8.22
N ASN A 18 -12.30 2.71 8.87
CA ASN A 18 -13.06 1.59 8.29
C ASN A 18 -13.78 2.02 6.99
N LYS A 19 -14.24 3.26 6.90
CA LYS A 19 -14.92 3.81 5.73
C LYS A 19 -13.98 4.23 4.59
N LYS A 20 -12.66 4.12 4.76
CA LYS A 20 -11.67 4.53 3.75
C LYS A 20 -11.43 3.43 2.73
N LYS A 21 -11.23 3.84 1.48
CA LYS A 21 -10.76 2.96 0.40
C LYS A 21 -9.26 3.13 0.23
N ILE A 22 -8.53 2.10 0.63
CA ILE A 22 -7.07 2.09 0.67
C ILE A 22 -6.57 0.99 -0.26
N TYR A 23 -5.58 1.31 -1.09
CA TYR A 23 -4.93 0.33 -1.97
C TYR A 23 -3.47 0.08 -1.58
N PHE A 24 -3.09 -1.19 -1.40
CA PHE A 24 -1.72 -1.61 -1.10
C PHE A 24 -1.16 -2.54 -2.20
N GLY A 25 -0.29 -2.00 -3.05
CA GLY A 25 0.46 -2.77 -4.03
C GLY A 25 1.74 -3.33 -3.44
N HIS A 26 1.91 -4.64 -3.47
CA HIS A 26 3.09 -5.30 -2.90
C HIS A 26 3.51 -6.57 -3.67
N GLN A 27 4.46 -7.31 -3.11
CA GLN A 27 4.82 -8.69 -3.48
C GLN A 27 4.96 -9.50 -2.18
N SER A 28 5.69 -10.62 -2.19
CA SER A 28 5.89 -11.58 -1.07
C SER A 28 5.77 -10.99 0.34
N VAL A 29 6.76 -10.24 0.85
CA VAL A 29 6.78 -9.74 2.26
C VAL A 29 5.61 -8.81 2.59
N GLY A 30 4.90 -8.28 1.59
CA GLY A 30 3.67 -7.54 1.86
C GLY A 30 2.56 -8.39 2.46
N PHE A 31 2.51 -9.71 2.18
CA PHE A 31 1.58 -10.61 2.86
C PHE A 31 1.83 -10.68 4.37
N ASN A 32 3.09 -10.63 4.81
CA ASN A 32 3.39 -10.59 6.25
C ASN A 32 2.93 -9.29 6.92
N ILE A 33 2.84 -8.19 6.17
CA ILE A 33 2.22 -6.95 6.67
C ILE A 33 0.71 -7.15 6.83
N ILE A 34 0.06 -7.79 5.86
CA ILE A 34 -1.37 -8.12 5.96
C ILE A 34 -1.65 -9.04 7.16
N ASP A 35 -0.88 -10.13 7.31
CA ASP A 35 -0.96 -11.02 8.47
C ASP A 35 -0.81 -10.25 9.80
N GLY A 36 0.12 -9.28 9.83
CA GLY A 36 0.33 -8.41 10.99
C GLY A 36 -0.84 -7.49 11.29
N ILE A 37 -1.49 -6.91 10.26
CA ILE A 37 -2.70 -6.10 10.44
C ILE A 37 -3.84 -6.97 11.00
N GLU A 38 -4.04 -8.17 10.46
CA GLU A 38 -5.05 -9.11 10.94
C GLU A 38 -4.81 -9.52 12.40
N LEU A 39 -3.55 -9.74 12.78
CA LEU A 39 -3.18 -10.03 14.16
C LEU A 39 -3.53 -8.87 15.10
N VAL A 40 -3.18 -7.64 14.72
CA VAL A 40 -3.53 -6.43 15.50
C VAL A 40 -5.05 -6.28 15.61
N MET A 41 -5.81 -6.54 14.55
CA MET A 41 -7.28 -6.51 14.61
C MET A 41 -7.87 -7.57 15.55
N LYS A 42 -7.24 -8.75 15.61
CA LYS A 42 -7.66 -9.82 16.53
C LYS A 42 -7.44 -9.42 18.00
N GLU A 43 -6.35 -8.73 18.29
CA GLU A 43 -6.01 -8.23 19.63
C GLU A 43 -6.83 -6.98 20.01
N HIS A 44 -7.28 -6.21 19.01
CA HIS A 44 -8.06 -4.98 19.18
C HIS A 44 -9.36 -4.99 18.34
N PRO A 45 -10.44 -5.65 18.81
CA PRO A 45 -11.68 -5.83 18.03
C PRO A 45 -12.44 -4.54 17.64
N VAL A 46 -12.04 -3.39 18.20
CA VAL A 46 -12.53 -2.07 17.77
C VAL A 46 -12.05 -1.70 16.37
N ILE A 47 -10.95 -2.31 15.90
CA ILE A 47 -10.40 -2.13 14.55
C ILE A 47 -11.11 -3.10 13.61
N GLN A 48 -11.94 -2.57 12.72
CA GLN A 48 -12.79 -3.36 11.85
C GLN A 48 -12.52 -3.07 10.37
N LEU A 49 -11.30 -3.31 9.90
CA LEU A 49 -10.97 -3.10 8.48
C LEU A 49 -11.51 -4.24 7.60
N ASN A 50 -12.04 -3.90 6.43
CA ASN A 50 -12.37 -4.90 5.41
C ASN A 50 -11.13 -5.16 4.54
N ILE A 51 -10.36 -6.19 4.85
CA ILE A 51 -9.15 -6.56 4.09
C ILE A 51 -9.54 -7.47 2.92
N ILE A 52 -9.13 -7.09 1.70
CA ILE A 52 -9.51 -7.79 0.47
C ILE A 52 -8.27 -7.99 -0.40
N GLU A 53 -7.88 -9.24 -0.69
CA GLU A 53 -6.91 -9.53 -1.74
C GLU A 53 -7.59 -9.37 -3.11
N GLY A 54 -7.21 -8.33 -3.86
CA GLY A 54 -7.85 -8.00 -5.12
C GLY A 54 -7.38 -6.69 -5.73
N ARG A 55 -7.98 -6.33 -6.87
CA ARG A 55 -7.61 -5.12 -7.63
C ARG A 55 -8.80 -4.19 -7.89
N LYS A 56 -9.87 -4.33 -7.11
CA LYS A 56 -11.12 -3.57 -7.23
C LYS A 56 -11.65 -3.22 -5.85
N PHE A 57 -12.30 -2.06 -5.73
CA PHE A 57 -13.09 -1.72 -4.54
C PHE A 57 -14.53 -2.24 -4.65
N ASP A 58 -14.66 -3.56 -4.80
CA ASP A 58 -15.95 -4.24 -4.84
C ASP A 58 -16.40 -4.60 -3.42
N GLY A 59 -17.70 -4.46 -3.14
CA GLY A 59 -18.30 -4.86 -1.86
C GLY A 59 -18.48 -3.71 -0.87
N PRO A 60 -17.81 -3.70 0.31
CA PRO A 60 -18.09 -2.74 1.38
C PRO A 60 -17.84 -1.27 1.02
N GLU A 61 -18.44 -0.36 1.81
CA GLU A 61 -18.28 1.10 1.65
C GLU A 61 -16.81 1.53 1.75
N GLY A 62 -16.07 0.99 2.73
CA GLY A 62 -14.62 1.15 2.87
C GLY A 62 -13.89 -0.19 2.91
N ALA A 63 -12.69 -0.23 2.33
CA ALA A 63 -11.92 -1.45 2.17
C ALA A 63 -10.41 -1.18 2.08
N PHE A 64 -9.64 -2.05 2.71
CA PHE A 64 -8.19 -2.17 2.51
C PHE A 64 -7.93 -3.25 1.45
N VAL A 65 -7.85 -2.82 0.20
CA VAL A 65 -7.61 -3.71 -0.94
C VAL A 65 -6.10 -3.85 -1.15
N HIS A 66 -5.61 -5.07 -1.31
CA HIS A 66 -4.20 -5.32 -1.58
C HIS A 66 -4.00 -6.33 -2.70
N SER A 67 -2.91 -6.20 -3.46
CA SER A 67 -2.57 -7.22 -4.45
C SER A 67 -1.08 -7.28 -4.75
N ARG A 68 -0.69 -8.39 -5.40
CA ARG A 68 0.61 -8.49 -6.04
C ARG A 68 0.68 -7.53 -7.24
N VAL A 69 1.72 -6.71 -7.29
CA VAL A 69 2.00 -5.82 -8.43
C VAL A 69 3.38 -6.08 -9.05
N GLY A 70 3.48 -5.97 -10.36
CA GLY A 70 4.70 -6.15 -11.14
C GLY A 70 5.38 -7.50 -10.91
N LYS A 71 6.70 -7.54 -11.10
CA LYS A 71 7.52 -8.76 -10.96
C LYS A 71 8.70 -8.53 -10.01
N ASN A 72 9.09 -9.57 -9.26
CA ASN A 72 10.31 -9.52 -8.44
C ASN A 72 11.56 -9.26 -9.31
N ARG A 73 12.52 -8.48 -8.79
CA ARG A 73 13.73 -8.02 -9.50
C ARG A 73 13.48 -7.05 -10.66
N ASP A 74 12.22 -6.65 -10.86
CA ASP A 74 11.81 -5.65 -11.83
C ASP A 74 10.98 -4.56 -11.12
N PRO A 75 11.63 -3.60 -10.44
CA PRO A 75 10.92 -2.52 -9.73
C PRO A 75 10.16 -1.59 -10.66
N GLU A 76 10.61 -1.42 -11.91
CA GLU A 76 9.90 -0.59 -12.89
C GLU A 76 8.54 -1.19 -13.24
N SER A 77 8.47 -2.51 -13.46
CA SER A 77 7.19 -3.20 -13.65
C SER A 77 6.23 -3.02 -12.46
N LYS A 78 6.74 -2.90 -11.23
CA LYS A 78 5.90 -2.65 -10.05
C LYS A 78 5.32 -1.24 -10.05
N ILE A 79 6.13 -0.24 -10.42
CA ILE A 79 5.66 1.15 -10.54
C ILE A 79 4.57 1.23 -11.60
N ILE A 80 4.81 0.64 -12.78
CA ILE A 80 3.86 0.63 -13.90
C ILE A 80 2.55 -0.06 -13.50
N ASP A 81 2.63 -1.28 -12.96
CA ASP A 81 1.44 -2.04 -12.57
C ASP A 81 0.67 -1.36 -11.43
N PHE A 82 1.37 -0.80 -10.43
CA PHE A 82 0.75 -0.01 -9.36
C PHE A 82 -0.05 1.18 -9.90
N THR A 83 0.54 1.95 -10.83
CA THR A 83 -0.16 3.09 -11.46
C THR A 83 -1.36 2.64 -12.29
N ASN A 84 -1.23 1.54 -13.05
CA ASN A 84 -2.33 0.98 -13.83
C ASN A 84 -3.49 0.52 -12.95
N VAL A 85 -3.20 -0.11 -11.80
CA VAL A 85 -4.25 -0.54 -10.89
C VAL A 85 -5.06 0.67 -10.40
N ILE A 86 -4.38 1.74 -9.97
CA ILE A 86 -5.04 2.95 -9.47
C ILE A 86 -5.86 3.63 -10.57
N ASP A 87 -5.28 3.85 -11.74
CA ASP A 87 -5.92 4.65 -12.79
C ASP A 87 -7.01 3.87 -13.56
N LYS A 88 -6.96 2.53 -13.58
CA LYS A 88 -7.78 1.72 -14.51
C LYS A 88 -8.52 0.55 -13.89
N GLU A 89 -8.00 -0.06 -12.82
CA GLU A 89 -8.53 -1.34 -12.34
C GLU A 89 -9.40 -1.18 -11.08
N LEU A 90 -9.07 -0.25 -10.18
CA LEU A 90 -9.79 -0.09 -8.90
C LEU A 90 -11.27 0.28 -9.04
N GLY A 91 -11.67 0.83 -10.19
CA GLY A 91 -13.03 1.30 -10.49
C GLY A 91 -13.35 2.70 -9.95
N GLN A 92 -12.55 3.20 -9.01
CA GLN A 92 -12.62 4.56 -8.48
C GLN A 92 -11.30 4.95 -7.80
N THR A 93 -11.08 6.25 -7.64
CA THR A 93 -9.92 6.79 -6.93
C THR A 93 -9.92 6.36 -5.44
N PRO A 94 -8.82 5.82 -4.91
CA PRO A 94 -8.69 5.54 -3.48
C PRO A 94 -8.46 6.81 -2.64
N ASP A 95 -8.85 6.79 -1.38
CA ASP A 95 -8.45 7.81 -0.40
C ASP A 95 -6.95 7.79 -0.16
N ALA A 96 -6.36 6.59 -0.10
CA ALA A 96 -4.93 6.41 0.06
C ALA A 96 -4.39 5.22 -0.72
N ALA A 97 -3.16 5.31 -1.19
CA ALA A 97 -2.48 4.20 -1.84
C ALA A 97 -1.01 4.09 -1.44
N ALA A 98 -0.50 2.87 -1.44
CA ALA A 98 0.87 2.55 -1.08
C ALA A 98 1.47 1.52 -2.02
N LEU A 99 2.71 1.75 -2.43
CA LEU A 99 3.52 0.78 -3.15
C LEU A 99 4.69 0.35 -2.26
N LYS A 100 4.85 -0.96 -2.08
CA LYS A 100 5.96 -1.54 -1.33
C LYS A 100 6.86 -2.37 -2.24
N PHE A 101 8.11 -1.93 -2.37
CA PHE A 101 9.19 -2.71 -3.00
C PHE A 101 9.66 -3.85 -2.10
N CYS A 102 10.26 -4.88 -2.69
CA CYS A 102 10.84 -6.00 -1.95
C CYS A 102 12.36 -5.87 -1.86
N TYR A 103 12.96 -6.50 -0.84
CA TYR A 103 14.42 -6.50 -0.69
C TYR A 103 15.11 -7.14 -1.91
N VAL A 104 14.46 -8.09 -2.60
CA VAL A 104 14.99 -8.72 -3.83
C VAL A 104 15.05 -7.75 -5.02
N ASP A 105 14.43 -6.58 -4.91
CA ASP A 105 14.52 -5.55 -5.95
C ASP A 105 15.81 -4.74 -5.82
N ALA A 106 16.48 -4.76 -4.66
CA ALA A 106 17.76 -4.11 -4.41
C ALA A 106 18.94 -5.05 -4.71
N TYR A 107 19.15 -5.38 -5.98
CA TYR A 107 20.26 -6.25 -6.41
C TYR A 107 21.39 -5.46 -7.09
N ASP A 108 22.62 -5.99 -7.10
CA ASP A 108 23.86 -5.27 -7.42
C ASP A 108 23.88 -4.45 -8.71
N LYS A 109 23.05 -4.78 -9.70
CA LYS A 109 23.02 -4.10 -11.01
C LYS A 109 21.90 -3.06 -11.14
N ILE A 110 21.15 -2.81 -10.09
CA ILE A 110 20.06 -1.83 -10.13
C ILE A 110 20.57 -0.39 -10.10
N ASN A 111 20.04 0.45 -10.98
CA ASN A 111 20.22 1.90 -10.87
C ASN A 111 19.18 2.49 -9.92
N VAL A 112 19.49 2.54 -8.63
CA VAL A 112 18.59 3.02 -7.57
C VAL A 112 18.11 4.45 -7.83
N ASN A 113 18.99 5.35 -8.28
CA ASN A 113 18.62 6.74 -8.57
C ASN A 113 17.55 6.83 -9.66
N ASN A 114 17.72 6.06 -10.74
CA ASN A 114 16.74 6.02 -11.82
C ASN A 114 15.39 5.46 -11.35
N ILE A 115 15.39 4.40 -10.53
CA ILE A 115 14.15 3.84 -9.96
C ILE A 115 13.46 4.83 -9.02
N PHE A 116 14.22 5.53 -8.19
CA PHE A 116 13.68 6.58 -7.33
C PHE A 116 13.04 7.72 -8.12
N LEU A 117 13.71 8.21 -9.17
CA LEU A 117 13.14 9.25 -10.05
C LEU A 117 11.84 8.78 -10.71
N LYS A 118 11.83 7.56 -11.28
CA LYS A 118 10.61 6.96 -11.86
C LYS A 118 9.48 6.84 -10.84
N TYR A 119 9.78 6.42 -9.61
CA TYR A 119 8.80 6.32 -8.53
C TYR A 119 8.25 7.70 -8.13
N LYS A 120 9.14 8.69 -7.97
CA LYS A 120 8.76 10.07 -7.64
C LYS A 120 7.83 10.64 -8.70
N ASP A 121 8.22 10.57 -9.97
CA ASP A 121 7.44 11.10 -11.08
C ASP A 121 6.08 10.39 -11.20
N ALA A 122 6.04 9.06 -11.03
CA ALA A 122 4.80 8.30 -11.04
C ALA A 122 3.85 8.71 -9.91
N THR A 123 4.36 8.86 -8.68
CA THR A 123 3.52 9.25 -7.53
C THR A 123 3.07 10.71 -7.58
N GLU A 124 3.89 11.62 -8.10
CA GLU A 124 3.51 13.01 -8.38
C GLU A 124 2.40 13.08 -9.42
N LYS A 125 2.52 12.30 -10.51
CA LYS A 125 1.47 12.20 -11.53
C LYS A 125 0.17 11.64 -10.95
N LEU A 126 0.23 10.54 -10.19
CA LEU A 126 -0.97 9.96 -9.55
C LEU A 126 -1.69 10.98 -8.67
N LYS A 127 -0.97 11.73 -7.83
CA LYS A 127 -1.55 12.78 -6.98
C LYS A 127 -2.22 13.89 -7.80
N LYS A 128 -1.61 14.27 -8.93
CA LYS A 128 -2.15 15.29 -9.82
C LYS A 128 -3.44 14.84 -10.50
N ASP A 129 -3.48 13.59 -10.94
CA ASP A 129 -4.58 13.06 -11.76
C ASP A 129 -5.75 12.53 -10.90
N ASN A 130 -5.52 12.29 -9.61
CA ASN A 130 -6.49 11.72 -8.68
C ASN A 130 -6.72 12.66 -7.48
N THR A 131 -7.69 13.55 -7.57
CA THR A 131 -8.03 14.50 -6.48
C THR A 131 -8.35 13.77 -5.18
N GLY A 132 -7.67 14.17 -4.09
CA GLY A 132 -7.87 13.58 -2.76
C GLY A 132 -7.02 12.33 -2.47
N LEU A 133 -6.32 11.79 -3.47
CA LEU A 133 -5.42 10.65 -3.28
C LEU A 133 -4.22 11.01 -2.38
N THR A 134 -4.10 10.30 -1.26
CA THR A 134 -2.89 10.33 -0.44
C THR A 134 -1.95 9.18 -0.80
N ILE A 135 -0.70 9.48 -1.15
CA ILE A 135 0.32 8.43 -1.32
C ILE A 135 1.04 8.21 0.01
N ILE A 136 0.98 6.98 0.52
CA ILE A 136 1.76 6.54 1.68
C ILE A 136 3.07 5.95 1.16
N HIS A 137 4.18 6.59 1.50
CA HIS A 137 5.51 6.18 1.07
C HIS A 137 6.09 5.12 2.01
N PHE A 138 6.54 3.99 1.43
CA PHE A 138 7.23 2.92 2.16
C PHE A 138 8.72 2.94 1.88
N THR A 139 9.52 2.68 2.91
CA THR A 139 10.92 2.32 2.71
C THR A 139 11.01 0.88 2.21
N MET A 140 12.06 0.60 1.43
CA MET A 140 12.35 -0.77 1.01
C MET A 140 12.99 -1.52 2.17
N PRO A 141 12.53 -2.75 2.51
CA PRO A 141 13.15 -3.52 3.58
C PRO A 141 14.60 -3.90 3.20
N LEU A 142 15.49 -3.83 4.19
CA LEU A 142 16.87 -4.29 4.06
C LEU A 142 16.97 -5.75 4.51
N HIS A 143 17.87 -6.52 3.90
CA HIS A 143 18.23 -7.86 4.37
C HIS A 143 19.75 -7.98 4.46
N THR A 144 20.22 -8.88 5.31
CA THR A 144 21.63 -9.28 5.36
C THR A 144 21.83 -10.57 4.58
N GLN A 145 22.95 -10.69 3.88
CA GLN A 145 23.38 -11.96 3.30
C GLN A 145 24.28 -12.67 4.30
N LYS A 146 24.16 -14.00 4.40
CA LYS A 146 25.07 -14.83 5.20
C LYS A 146 26.35 -15.12 4.42
#